data_AF-A0A914X939-F1
#
_entry.id   AF-A0A914X939-F1
#
_cell.length_a   1.000
_cell.length_b   1.000
_cell.length_c   1.000
_cell.angle_alpha   90.00
_cell.angle_beta   90.00
_cell.angle_gamma   90.00
#
_symmetry.space_group_name_H-M   'P 1'
#
loop_
_entity.id
_entity.type
_entity.pdbx_description
1 polymer ?
#
loop_
_entity_poly.entity_id
_entity_poly.type
_entity_poly.pdbx_seq_one_letter_code
_entity_poly.pdbx_strand_id
1 'polypeptide(L)'
;MTVSLVATDMLHLTLTKSCFDLLTKLGDLFQKAAQQKSPPMTKALPGKSPYLVLNETGIVMSVFGSDSLKVDGASTKDGAEAKFGEPVAVEFSTASHSHMAEDELDAAFLKLQNIPDAKLNLRLSSMNAVREVNVSRAETRVFALPVQSSAGEQWQLVSHVESEYGRKLVTLRSIVRVINHLSMPIEVHSLIDTNLELCGQAEPESSVNLPLPMIYTPTGEFFFRPAGDQ
;
A
#
# COMPACT_ATOMS: atom_id res chain seq x y z
N MET A 1 11.52 29.49 -5.25
CA MET A 1 11.95 29.82 -3.88
C MET A 1 13.44 29.57 -3.83
N THR A 2 14.25 30.60 -3.69
CA THR A 2 15.70 30.50 -3.86
C THR A 2 16.34 30.83 -2.52
N VAL A 3 16.96 29.84 -1.87
CA VAL A 3 17.73 30.07 -0.64
C VAL A 3 19.12 30.48 -1.07
N SER A 4 19.51 31.71 -0.76
CA SER A 4 20.85 32.22 -1.01
C SER A 4 21.60 32.35 0.32
N LEU A 5 22.76 31.71 0.39
CA LEU A 5 23.71 31.83 1.50
C LEU A 5 24.82 32.78 1.04
N VAL A 6 24.97 33.90 1.75
CA VAL A 6 26.05 34.85 1.53
C VAL A 6 26.91 34.87 2.78
N ALA A 7 28.20 34.55 2.62
CA ALA A 7 29.19 34.64 3.69
C ALA A 7 30.10 35.83 3.40
N THR A 8 30.24 36.73 4.38
CA THR A 8 31.12 37.90 4.31
C THR A 8 32.60 37.52 4.42
N ASP A 9 32.88 36.43 5.15
CA ASP A 9 34.22 35.90 5.42
C ASP A 9 34.31 34.40 5.05
N MET A 10 35.53 33.91 4.87
CA MET A 10 35.79 32.53 4.44
C MET A 10 35.32 31.53 5.53
N LEU A 11 34.25 30.78 5.23
CA LEU A 11 33.68 29.79 6.14
C LEU A 11 34.30 28.41 5.89
N HIS A 12 35.09 27.89 6.84
CA HIS A 12 35.56 26.51 6.81
C HIS A 12 34.47 25.58 7.33
N LEU A 13 33.97 24.69 6.47
CA LEU A 13 32.89 23.76 6.78
C LEU A 13 33.41 22.32 6.67
N THR A 14 33.36 21.58 7.77
CA THR A 14 33.74 20.18 7.81
C THR A 14 32.48 19.31 7.82
N LEU A 15 32.34 18.48 6.78
CA LEU A 15 31.23 17.54 6.66
C LEU A 15 31.75 16.11 6.78
N THR A 16 30.95 15.25 7.39
CA THR A 16 31.23 13.81 7.36
C THR A 16 30.90 13.25 5.97
N LYS A 17 31.62 12.20 5.57
CA LYS A 17 31.35 11.49 4.30
C LYS A 17 29.88 11.06 4.22
N SER A 18 29.32 10.55 5.32
CA SER A 18 27.92 10.13 5.40
C SER A 18 26.94 11.28 5.14
N CYS A 19 27.23 12.49 5.65
CA CYS A 19 26.42 13.67 5.40
C CYS A 19 26.48 14.09 3.92
N PHE A 20 27.66 14.07 3.33
CA PHE A 20 27.85 14.37 1.91
C PHE A 20 27.15 13.34 1.00
N ASP A 21 27.26 12.05 1.31
CA ASP A 21 26.60 10.96 0.60
C ASP A 21 25.05 11.07 0.69
N LEU A 22 24.53 11.55 1.81
CA LEU A 22 23.11 11.80 1.98
C LEU A 22 22.66 13.02 1.17
N LEU A 23 23.42 14.12 1.20
CA LEU A 23 23.12 15.34 0.43
C LEU A 23 23.12 15.08 -1.08
N THR A 24 24.08 14.29 -1.56
CA THR A 24 24.15 13.88 -2.98
C THR A 24 22.98 13.01 -3.38
N LYS A 25 22.63 11.98 -2.58
CA LYS A 25 21.43 11.16 -2.81
C LYS A 25 20.15 12.00 -2.85
N LEU A 26 19.99 12.96 -1.94
CA LEU A 26 18.84 13.87 -1.96
C LEU A 26 18.82 14.73 -3.22
N GLY A 27 19.98 15.28 -3.63
CA GLY A 27 20.13 16.01 -4.88
C GLY A 27 19.67 15.19 -6.10
N ASP A 28 20.13 13.94 -6.20
CA ASP A 28 19.74 13.04 -7.29
C ASP A 28 18.25 12.72 -7.28
N LEU A 29 17.66 12.47 -6.10
CA LEU A 29 16.23 12.20 -5.96
C LEU A 29 15.40 13.43 -6.37
N PHE A 30 15.81 14.63 -5.97
CA PHE A 30 15.14 15.87 -6.38
C PHE A 30 15.31 16.16 -7.87
N GLN A 31 16.50 15.92 -8.44
CA GLN A 31 16.74 16.13 -9.86
C GLN A 31 15.93 15.15 -10.71
N LYS A 32 15.86 13.87 -10.31
CA LYS A 32 14.98 12.87 -10.93
C LYS A 32 13.51 13.31 -10.86
N ALA A 33 13.05 13.78 -9.70
CA ALA A 33 11.69 14.27 -9.51
C ALA A 33 11.39 15.56 -10.32
N ALA A 34 12.37 16.46 -10.47
CA ALA A 34 12.20 17.73 -11.21
C ALA A 34 12.24 17.54 -12.74
N GLN A 35 13.02 16.57 -13.23
CA GLN A 35 13.08 16.23 -14.66
C GLN A 35 11.88 15.40 -15.12
N GLN A 36 11.18 14.76 -14.18
CA GLN A 36 9.87 14.16 -14.39
C GLN A 36 8.80 15.26 -14.50
N LYS A 37 8.64 15.84 -15.71
CA LYS A 37 7.38 16.48 -16.10
C LYS A 37 6.30 15.41 -16.02
N SER A 38 5.51 15.46 -14.95
CA SER A 38 4.75 14.35 -14.36
C SER A 38 5.67 13.27 -13.79
N PRO A 39 5.45 12.81 -12.53
CA PRO A 39 6.11 11.62 -12.02
C PRO A 39 6.00 10.51 -13.06
N PRO A 40 6.98 9.59 -13.14
CA PRO A 40 6.82 8.46 -14.04
C PRO A 40 5.51 7.79 -13.60
N MET A 41 4.74 7.21 -14.51
CA MET A 41 3.61 6.37 -14.11
C MET A 41 4.17 5.16 -13.32
N THR A 42 4.54 5.35 -12.05
CA THR A 42 4.43 4.33 -11.03
C THR A 42 3.01 3.82 -11.18
N LYS A 43 2.92 2.53 -11.53
CA LYS A 43 1.71 1.76 -11.85
C LYS A 43 0.47 2.63 -12.08
N ALA A 44 0.13 2.89 -13.34
CA ALA A 44 -1.16 3.48 -13.69
C ALA A 44 -2.27 2.77 -12.92
N LEU A 45 -2.85 3.45 -11.93
CA LEU A 45 -3.91 2.90 -11.13
C LEU A 45 -5.08 2.55 -12.06
N PRO A 46 -5.57 1.30 -12.07
CA PRO A 46 -6.61 0.90 -13.01
C PRO A 46 -7.91 1.68 -12.76
N GLY A 47 -8.66 1.93 -13.83
CA GLY A 47 -9.94 2.65 -13.77
C GLY A 47 -9.80 4.13 -13.41
N LYS A 48 -10.92 4.76 -13.07
CA LYS A 48 -11.02 6.19 -12.70
C LYS A 48 -11.51 6.43 -11.26
N SER A 49 -11.72 5.37 -10.49
CA SER A 49 -12.35 5.44 -9.17
C SER A 49 -11.46 6.15 -8.14
N PRO A 50 -12.03 7.00 -7.27
CA PRO A 50 -11.28 7.81 -6.29
C PRO A 50 -10.48 6.98 -5.28
N TYR A 51 -10.99 5.81 -4.94
CA TYR A 51 -10.32 4.87 -4.07
C TYR A 51 -10.15 3.54 -4.78
N LEU A 52 -9.00 2.91 -4.57
CA LEU A 52 -8.73 1.53 -4.97
C LEU A 52 -8.29 0.76 -3.73
N VAL A 53 -8.89 -0.40 -3.50
CA VAL A 53 -8.48 -1.31 -2.45
C VAL A 53 -7.73 -2.47 -3.08
N LEU A 54 -6.45 -2.62 -2.75
CA LEU A 54 -5.61 -3.72 -3.20
C LEU A 54 -5.37 -4.69 -2.05
N ASN A 55 -5.75 -5.94 -2.23
CA ASN A 55 -5.50 -6.99 -1.26
C ASN A 55 -4.23 -7.77 -1.58
N GLU A 56 -3.19 -7.62 -0.76
CA GLU A 56 -1.93 -8.36 -0.84
C GLU A 56 -1.71 -9.22 0.42
N THR A 57 -2.79 -9.54 1.14
CA THR A 57 -2.71 -10.31 2.39
C THR A 57 -2.63 -11.82 2.17
N GLY A 58 -2.93 -12.29 0.97
CA GLY A 58 -3.06 -13.71 0.63
C GLY A 58 -4.30 -14.39 1.23
N ILE A 59 -5.23 -13.61 1.81
CA ILE A 59 -6.50 -14.10 2.35
C ILE A 59 -7.63 -13.40 1.61
N VAL A 60 -8.65 -14.15 1.21
CA VAL A 60 -9.86 -13.56 0.60
C VAL A 60 -10.61 -12.74 1.65
N MET A 61 -10.94 -11.49 1.30
CA MET A 61 -11.69 -10.58 2.15
C MET A 61 -12.79 -9.87 1.38
N SER A 62 -13.81 -9.43 2.08
CA SER A 62 -14.91 -8.64 1.51
C SER A 62 -14.82 -7.20 1.98
N VAL A 63 -14.93 -6.27 1.04
CA VAL A 63 -14.91 -4.82 1.26
C VAL A 63 -16.34 -4.32 1.22
N PHE A 64 -16.76 -3.67 2.30
CA PHE A 64 -18.07 -3.06 2.42
C PHE A 64 -17.94 -1.55 2.39
N GLY A 65 -18.83 -0.94 1.61
CA GLY A 65 -19.01 0.51 1.60
C GLY A 65 -19.56 1.02 2.93
N SER A 66 -19.66 2.33 3.01
CA SER A 66 -20.30 3.05 4.12
C SER A 66 -21.28 4.08 3.54
N ASP A 67 -21.89 4.90 4.39
CA ASP A 67 -22.84 5.92 3.93
C ASP A 67 -22.21 6.88 2.88
N SER A 68 -20.90 7.14 2.99
CA SER A 68 -20.15 8.03 2.10
C SER A 68 -19.48 7.32 0.91
N LEU A 69 -19.30 6.00 0.98
CA LEU A 69 -18.54 5.23 -0.02
C LEU A 69 -19.34 4.03 -0.53
N LYS A 70 -19.43 3.89 -1.85
CA LYS A 70 -20.01 2.73 -2.52
C LYS A 70 -18.88 1.90 -3.15
N VAL A 71 -18.97 0.59 -3.02
CA VAL A 71 -18.00 -0.34 -3.63
C VAL A 71 -18.58 -0.82 -4.96
N ASP A 72 -17.77 -0.79 -6.02
CA ASP A 72 -18.21 -1.23 -7.34
C ASP A 72 -18.46 -2.75 -7.35
N GLY A 73 -19.49 -3.18 -8.08
CA GLY A 73 -19.87 -4.59 -8.18
C GLY A 73 -20.53 -5.22 -6.94
N ALA A 74 -20.83 -4.45 -5.88
CA ALA A 74 -21.40 -4.98 -4.64
C ALA A 74 -22.71 -4.31 -4.20
N SER A 75 -23.63 -5.12 -3.68
CA SER A 75 -24.75 -4.63 -2.87
C SER A 75 -24.23 -4.25 -1.47
N THR A 76 -24.85 -3.27 -0.81
CA THR A 76 -24.47 -2.83 0.56
C THR A 76 -24.51 -3.98 1.58
N LYS A 77 -25.23 -5.07 1.28
CA LYS A 77 -25.39 -6.24 2.17
C LYS A 77 -24.37 -7.35 1.91
N ASP A 78 -23.89 -7.52 0.69
CA ASP A 78 -22.99 -8.62 0.32
C ASP A 78 -21.51 -8.21 0.25
N GLY A 79 -21.21 -6.91 0.04
CA GLY A 79 -19.84 -6.43 -0.09
C GLY A 79 -19.16 -6.94 -1.37
N ALA A 80 -18.01 -6.35 -1.74
CA ALA A 80 -17.23 -6.81 -2.89
C ALA A 80 -16.12 -7.73 -2.42
N GLU A 81 -15.95 -8.87 -3.08
CA GLU A 81 -14.84 -9.77 -2.83
C GLU A 81 -13.53 -9.17 -3.36
N ALA A 82 -12.57 -8.92 -2.46
CA ALA A 82 -11.22 -8.49 -2.79
C ALA A 82 -10.29 -9.71 -2.78
N LYS A 83 -9.97 -10.22 -3.98
CA LYS A 83 -9.03 -11.32 -4.18
C LYS A 83 -7.59 -10.81 -4.13
N PHE A 84 -6.66 -11.75 -3.93
CA PHE A 84 -5.24 -11.41 -3.88
C PHE A 84 -4.77 -10.80 -5.21
N GLY A 85 -4.17 -9.62 -5.15
CA GLY A 85 -3.62 -8.89 -6.31
C GLY A 85 -4.66 -8.21 -7.20
N GLU A 86 -5.96 -8.42 -6.97
CA GLU A 86 -7.04 -7.80 -7.75
C GLU A 86 -7.53 -6.52 -7.05
N PRO A 87 -7.44 -5.36 -7.72
CA PRO A 87 -7.90 -4.10 -7.14
C PRO A 87 -9.42 -3.98 -7.21
N VAL A 88 -10.03 -3.57 -6.09
CA VAL A 88 -11.46 -3.28 -5.98
C VAL A 88 -11.68 -1.77 -6.05
N ALA A 89 -12.53 -1.33 -6.98
CA ALA A 89 -12.91 0.05 -7.15
C ALA A 89 -13.92 0.52 -6.10
N VAL A 90 -13.68 1.70 -5.54
CA VAL A 90 -14.55 2.32 -4.55
C VAL A 90 -14.82 3.77 -4.95
N GLU A 91 -16.11 4.12 -4.99
CA GLU A 91 -16.64 5.40 -5.42
C GLU A 91 -17.36 6.11 -4.28
N PHE A 92 -17.63 7.39 -4.46
CA PHE A 92 -18.47 8.12 -3.51
C PHE A 92 -19.94 7.73 -3.67
N SER A 93 -20.65 7.60 -2.55
CA SER A 93 -22.10 7.39 -2.58
C SER A 93 -22.78 8.68 -3.08
N THR A 94 -23.42 8.63 -4.24
CA THR A 94 -24.13 9.78 -4.83
C THR A 94 -25.43 10.14 -4.11
N ALA A 95 -25.85 9.36 -3.11
CA ALA A 95 -27.09 9.59 -2.35
C ALA A 95 -27.07 10.90 -1.53
N SER A 96 -25.89 11.48 -1.26
CA SER A 96 -25.76 12.73 -0.50
C SER A 96 -25.57 13.99 -1.38
N HIS A 97 -25.32 13.85 -2.69
CA HIS A 97 -25.05 14.98 -3.59
C HIS A 97 -25.53 14.69 -5.03
N SER A 98 -26.84 14.75 -5.25
CA SER A 98 -27.53 14.34 -6.48
C SER A 98 -27.52 15.37 -7.63
N HIS A 99 -26.63 16.36 -7.65
CA HIS A 99 -26.65 17.41 -8.69
C HIS A 99 -25.25 17.91 -9.05
N MET A 100 -24.42 17.12 -9.73
CA MET A 100 -23.26 17.67 -10.45
C MET A 100 -23.11 16.95 -11.79
N ALA A 101 -22.92 17.73 -12.86
CA ALA A 101 -22.74 17.22 -14.22
C ALA A 101 -21.36 16.55 -14.38
N GLU A 102 -21.24 15.63 -15.34
CA GLU A 102 -20.06 14.80 -15.59
C GLU A 102 -18.76 15.60 -15.87
N ASP A 103 -18.87 16.85 -16.37
CA ASP A 103 -17.73 17.75 -16.65
C ASP A 103 -17.25 18.55 -15.41
N GLU A 104 -18.04 18.64 -14.33
CA GLU A 104 -17.62 19.26 -13.06
C GLU A 104 -16.95 18.25 -12.11
N LEU A 105 -16.90 16.98 -12.52
CA LEU A 105 -16.45 15.87 -11.70
C LEU A 105 -14.96 15.97 -11.34
N ASP A 106 -14.10 16.50 -12.21
CA ASP A 106 -12.65 16.61 -11.97
C ASP A 106 -12.31 17.64 -10.89
N ALA A 107 -12.98 18.79 -10.89
CA ALA A 107 -12.85 19.80 -9.84
C ALA A 107 -13.57 19.39 -8.54
N ALA A 108 -14.67 18.62 -8.66
CA ALA A 108 -15.36 18.00 -7.54
C ALA A 108 -14.54 16.86 -6.92
N PHE A 109 -13.75 16.12 -7.69
CA PHE A 109 -12.92 15.00 -7.23
C PHE A 109 -11.90 15.45 -6.18
N LEU A 110 -11.26 16.61 -6.42
CA LEU A 110 -10.35 17.25 -5.47
C LEU A 110 -11.07 17.70 -4.17
N LYS A 111 -12.35 18.08 -4.28
CA LYS A 111 -13.17 18.46 -3.11
C LYS A 111 -13.70 17.25 -2.34
N LEU A 112 -14.04 16.16 -3.05
CA LEU A 112 -14.56 14.91 -2.49
C LEU A 112 -13.47 14.10 -1.76
N GLN A 113 -12.19 14.25 -2.15
CA GLN A 113 -11.06 13.62 -1.44
C GLN A 113 -10.92 14.02 0.04
N ASN A 114 -11.51 15.16 0.42
CA ASN A 114 -11.51 15.72 1.76
C ASN A 114 -12.85 15.52 2.50
N ILE A 115 -13.67 14.55 2.08
CA ILE A 115 -14.84 14.17 2.87
C ILE A 115 -14.38 13.72 4.27
N PRO A 116 -14.80 14.42 5.34
CA PRO A 116 -14.53 13.96 6.70
C PRO A 116 -15.29 12.64 6.89
N ASP A 117 -14.59 11.64 7.46
CA ASP A 117 -15.12 10.29 7.74
C ASP A 117 -15.40 9.37 6.53
N ALA A 118 -14.59 9.45 5.47
CA ALA A 118 -14.53 8.38 4.48
C ALA A 118 -13.96 7.09 5.11
N LYS A 119 -14.83 6.10 5.38
CA LYS A 119 -14.50 4.85 6.07
C LYS A 119 -14.96 3.63 5.27
N LEU A 120 -14.17 2.56 5.29
CA LEU A 120 -14.49 1.27 4.71
C LEU A 120 -14.54 0.20 5.80
N ASN A 121 -15.44 -0.77 5.65
CA ASN A 121 -15.50 -1.93 6.52
C ASN A 121 -14.91 -3.15 5.80
N LEU A 122 -13.83 -3.69 6.33
CA LEU A 122 -13.20 -4.91 5.83
C LEU A 122 -13.71 -6.08 6.65
N ARG A 123 -14.23 -7.11 5.97
CA ARG A 123 -14.59 -8.39 6.59
C ARG A 123 -13.68 -9.48 6.08
N LEU A 124 -12.95 -10.11 7.00
CA LEU A 124 -12.10 -11.25 6.69
C LEU A 124 -12.97 -12.51 6.74
N SER A 125 -13.29 -13.07 5.57
CA SER A 125 -14.24 -14.17 5.42
C SER A 125 -13.86 -15.42 6.22
N SER A 126 -12.56 -15.72 6.31
CA SER A 126 -12.03 -16.88 7.02
C SER A 126 -12.01 -16.76 8.55
N MET A 127 -12.04 -15.53 9.09
CA MET A 127 -11.77 -15.25 10.51
C MET A 127 -12.94 -14.53 11.21
N ASN A 128 -14.05 -14.31 10.49
CA ASN A 128 -15.23 -13.56 10.94
C ASN A 128 -14.89 -12.25 11.67
N ALA A 129 -13.87 -11.55 11.16
CA ALA A 129 -13.35 -10.32 11.76
C ALA A 129 -13.76 -9.12 10.91
N VAL A 130 -14.29 -8.08 11.55
CA VAL A 130 -14.60 -6.80 10.89
C VAL A 130 -13.61 -5.74 11.36
N ARG A 131 -13.01 -4.99 10.43
CA ARG A 131 -12.10 -3.88 10.70
C ARG A 131 -12.52 -2.64 9.91
N GLU A 132 -12.70 -1.54 10.62
CA GLU A 132 -12.95 -0.23 10.00
C GLU A 132 -11.62 0.41 9.59
N VAL A 133 -11.52 0.79 8.32
CA VAL A 133 -10.37 1.48 7.74
C VAL A 133 -10.79 2.88 7.35
N ASN A 134 -10.11 3.89 7.90
CA ASN A 134 -10.29 5.27 7.49
C ASN A 134 -9.45 5.52 6.23
N VAL A 135 -10.12 5.92 5.14
CA VAL A 135 -9.49 6.23 3.85
C VAL A 135 -9.48 7.74 3.57
N SER A 136 -9.98 8.56 4.50
CA SER A 136 -9.94 10.03 4.37
C SER A 136 -8.53 10.61 4.43
N ARG A 137 -7.53 9.88 4.94
CA ARG A 137 -6.15 10.37 5.06
C ARG A 137 -5.16 9.31 4.58
N ALA A 138 -4.03 9.78 4.04
CA ALA A 138 -2.89 8.90 3.79
C ALA A 138 -2.27 8.54 5.15
N GLU A 139 -2.36 7.27 5.51
CA GLU A 139 -1.99 6.76 6.83
C GLU A 139 -1.61 5.28 6.71
N THR A 140 -0.70 4.83 7.57
CA THR A 140 -0.43 3.41 7.77
C THR A 140 -0.92 2.99 9.14
N ARG A 141 -1.77 1.97 9.21
CA ARG A 141 -2.34 1.47 10.45
C ARG A 141 -2.23 -0.05 10.54
N VAL A 142 -1.92 -0.53 11.73
CA VAL A 142 -1.88 -1.96 12.05
C VAL A 142 -3.17 -2.36 12.77
N PHE A 143 -3.77 -3.46 12.33
CA PHE A 143 -4.95 -4.08 12.91
C PHE A 143 -4.63 -5.48 13.40
N ALA A 144 -4.82 -5.73 14.69
CA ALA A 144 -4.73 -7.07 15.22
C ALA A 144 -5.95 -7.89 14.77
N LEU A 145 -5.75 -9.13 14.35
CA LEU A 145 -6.78 -10.07 13.93
C LEU A 145 -7.11 -11.05 15.09
N PRO A 146 -8.31 -11.63 15.14
CA PRO A 146 -8.74 -12.52 16.23
C PRO A 146 -8.24 -13.96 16.02
N VAL A 147 -7.01 -14.12 15.56
CA VAL A 147 -6.36 -15.43 15.36
C VAL A 147 -4.94 -15.35 15.89
N GLN A 148 -4.51 -16.47 16.48
CA GLN A 148 -3.15 -16.65 16.97
C GLN A 148 -2.45 -17.72 16.13
N SER A 149 -1.15 -17.52 15.90
CA SER A 149 -0.28 -18.56 15.35
C SER A 149 -0.11 -19.71 16.35
N SER A 150 0.41 -20.83 15.88
CA SER A 150 0.79 -21.96 16.75
C SER A 150 1.86 -21.59 17.78
N ALA A 151 2.65 -20.55 17.51
CA ALA A 151 3.63 -19.97 18.42
C ALA A 151 3.01 -18.98 19.45
N GLY A 152 1.70 -18.74 19.39
CA GLY A 152 0.98 -17.84 20.29
C GLY A 152 0.98 -16.37 19.86
N GLU A 153 1.52 -16.04 18.69
CA GLU A 153 1.55 -14.66 18.19
C GLU A 153 0.21 -14.26 17.57
N GLN A 154 -0.26 -13.06 17.91
CA GLN A 154 -1.48 -12.54 17.33
C GLN A 154 -1.25 -12.07 15.89
N TRP A 155 -2.12 -12.51 14.97
CA TRP A 155 -2.03 -12.10 13.57
C TRP A 155 -2.27 -10.59 13.43
N GLN A 156 -1.50 -9.93 12.57
CA GLN A 156 -1.59 -8.49 12.34
C GLN A 156 -1.67 -8.17 10.85
N LEU A 157 -2.57 -7.24 10.51
CA LEU A 157 -2.80 -6.73 9.17
C LEU A 157 -2.38 -5.27 9.10
N VAL A 158 -1.70 -4.87 8.03
CA VAL A 158 -1.39 -3.47 7.74
C VAL A 158 -2.38 -2.95 6.70
N SER A 159 -3.05 -1.85 7.02
CA SER A 159 -3.69 -0.98 6.03
C SER A 159 -2.77 0.18 5.74
N HIS A 160 -2.40 0.33 4.48
CA HIS A 160 -1.52 1.38 4.00
C HIS A 160 -2.27 2.21 2.97
N VAL A 161 -2.64 3.43 3.34
CA VAL A 161 -3.35 4.38 2.49
C VAL A 161 -2.33 5.37 1.95
N GLU A 162 -2.14 5.37 0.65
CA GLU A 162 -1.29 6.32 -0.06
C GLU A 162 -2.14 7.18 -1.01
N SER A 163 -1.67 8.38 -1.30
CA SER A 163 -2.30 9.28 -2.27
C SER A 163 -1.44 9.35 -3.54
N GLU A 164 -2.01 8.93 -4.66
CA GLU A 164 -1.34 8.89 -5.95
C GLU A 164 -2.24 9.55 -7.01
N TYR A 165 -1.76 10.62 -7.65
CA TYR A 165 -2.49 11.37 -8.68
C TYR A 165 -3.91 11.82 -8.29
N GLY A 166 -4.12 12.21 -7.03
CA GLY A 166 -5.45 12.59 -6.53
C GLY A 166 -6.39 11.40 -6.33
N ARG A 167 -5.86 10.17 -6.33
CA ARG A 167 -6.61 8.96 -5.96
C ARG A 167 -5.95 8.37 -4.74
N LYS A 168 -6.70 7.59 -3.97
CA LYS A 168 -6.13 6.89 -2.81
C LYS A 168 -6.04 5.41 -3.07
N LEU A 169 -4.83 4.88 -2.93
CA LEU A 169 -4.57 3.46 -2.96
C LEU A 169 -4.54 2.93 -1.53
N VAL A 170 -5.46 2.03 -1.21
CA VAL A 170 -5.55 1.34 0.07
C VAL A 170 -4.97 -0.05 -0.12
N THR A 171 -3.72 -0.23 0.26
CA THR A 171 -3.04 -1.53 0.20
C THR A 171 -3.20 -2.26 1.53
N LEU A 172 -3.79 -3.44 1.48
CA LEU A 172 -3.95 -4.34 2.62
C LEU A 172 -2.89 -5.41 2.53
N ARG A 173 -1.96 -5.46 3.47
CA ARG A 173 -0.78 -6.33 3.40
C ARG A 173 -0.39 -6.87 4.76
N SER A 174 0.46 -7.90 4.78
CA SER A 174 1.07 -8.35 6.03
C SER A 174 2.06 -7.32 6.59
N ILE A 175 2.49 -7.56 7.83
CA ILE A 175 3.51 -6.77 8.51
C ILE A 175 4.91 -6.97 7.90
N VAL A 176 5.12 -8.05 7.12
CA VAL A 176 6.42 -8.38 6.51
C VAL A 176 6.43 -7.99 5.03
N ARG A 177 7.42 -7.17 4.67
CA ARG A 177 7.73 -6.80 3.29
C ARG A 177 9.19 -7.13 3.03
N VAL A 178 9.45 -7.84 1.94
CA VAL A 178 10.82 -8.13 1.48
C VAL A 178 11.18 -7.13 0.39
N ILE A 179 12.35 -6.50 0.51
CA ILE A 179 12.87 -5.55 -0.47
C ILE A 179 14.13 -6.16 -1.06
N ASN A 180 14.16 -6.30 -2.38
CA ASN A 180 15.27 -6.87 -3.11
C ASN A 180 16.16 -5.75 -3.66
N HIS A 181 17.39 -5.65 -3.15
CA HIS A 181 18.43 -4.74 -3.63
C HIS A 181 19.50 -5.45 -4.48
N LEU A 182 19.23 -6.70 -4.87
CA LEU A 182 20.11 -7.46 -5.74
C LEU A 182 19.74 -7.21 -7.19
N SER A 183 20.70 -7.39 -8.09
CA SER A 183 20.51 -7.25 -9.54
C SER A 183 19.77 -8.44 -10.19
N MET A 184 19.20 -9.33 -9.38
CA MET A 184 18.54 -10.55 -9.84
C MET A 184 17.26 -10.80 -9.03
N PRO A 185 16.23 -11.44 -9.62
CA PRO A 185 15.01 -11.79 -8.91
C PRO A 185 15.29 -12.79 -7.79
N ILE A 186 14.62 -12.59 -6.65
CA ILE A 186 14.74 -13.43 -5.46
C ILE A 186 13.37 -14.02 -5.11
N GLU A 187 13.33 -15.34 -4.98
CA GLU A 187 12.19 -16.06 -4.42
C GLU A 187 12.29 -16.13 -2.90
N VAL A 188 11.16 -15.94 -2.24
CA VAL A 188 11.00 -16.05 -0.79
C VAL A 188 10.15 -17.27 -0.51
N HIS A 189 10.68 -18.17 0.30
CA HIS A 189 10.04 -19.41 0.72
C HIS A 189 9.85 -19.41 2.23
N SER A 190 8.76 -20.00 2.71
CA SER A 190 8.51 -20.23 4.13
C SER A 190 8.53 -21.73 4.39
N LEU A 191 9.05 -22.13 5.55
CA LEU A 191 8.94 -23.50 6.01
C LEU A 191 7.56 -23.73 6.63
N ILE A 192 6.78 -24.61 6.00
CA ILE A 192 5.49 -25.08 6.52
C ILE A 192 5.62 -26.58 6.78
N ASP A 193 5.50 -26.95 8.05
CA ASP A 193 5.75 -28.29 8.57
C ASP A 193 7.18 -28.80 8.27
N THR A 194 7.39 -29.34 7.06
CA THR A 194 8.69 -29.80 6.56
C THR A 194 8.97 -29.40 5.11
N ASN A 195 8.05 -28.68 4.45
CA ASN A 195 8.15 -28.29 3.05
C ASN A 195 8.45 -26.79 2.93
N LEU A 196 9.32 -26.45 1.99
CA LEU A 196 9.52 -25.07 1.57
C LEU A 196 8.43 -24.71 0.56
N GLU A 197 7.55 -23.79 0.95
CA GLU A 197 6.51 -23.25 0.07
C GLU A 197 6.89 -21.86 -0.41
N LEU A 198 6.69 -21.60 -1.70
CA LEU A 198 6.94 -20.30 -2.31
C LEU A 198 5.90 -19.29 -1.82
N CYS A 199 6.36 -18.23 -1.16
CA CYS A 199 5.52 -17.16 -0.63
C CYS A 199 5.43 -15.96 -1.56
N GLY A 200 6.47 -15.72 -2.37
CA GLY A 200 6.52 -14.60 -3.29
C GLY A 200 7.86 -14.48 -3.99
N GLN A 201 7.93 -13.60 -4.98
CA GLN A 201 9.15 -13.27 -5.72
C GLN A 201 9.31 -11.75 -5.76
N ALA A 202 10.51 -11.26 -5.47
CA ALA A 202 10.88 -9.86 -5.56
C ALA A 202 11.83 -9.64 -6.75
N GLU A 203 11.40 -8.83 -7.71
CA GLU A 203 12.24 -8.38 -8.83
C GLU A 203 13.41 -7.48 -8.36
N PRO A 204 14.46 -7.30 -9.18
CA PRO A 204 15.56 -6.38 -8.85
C PRO A 204 15.07 -4.98 -8.50
N GLU A 205 15.60 -4.40 -7.42
CA GLU A 205 15.20 -3.08 -6.88
C GLU A 205 13.70 -2.93 -6.61
N SER A 206 13.00 -4.04 -6.35
CA SER A 206 11.56 -4.08 -6.07
C SER A 206 11.28 -4.63 -4.67
N SER A 207 10.00 -4.67 -4.31
CA SER A 207 9.55 -5.26 -3.05
C SER A 207 8.34 -6.17 -3.24
N VAL A 208 8.22 -7.18 -2.40
CA VAL A 208 7.08 -8.10 -2.35
C VAL A 208 6.52 -8.13 -0.93
N ASN A 209 5.19 -8.11 -0.82
CA ASN A 209 4.49 -8.30 0.45
C ASN A 209 4.19 -9.79 0.61
N LEU A 210 4.54 -10.37 1.77
CA LEU A 210 4.35 -11.79 1.99
C LEU A 210 2.90 -12.09 2.45
N PRO A 211 2.27 -13.18 1.99
CA PRO A 211 0.96 -13.60 2.48
C PRO A 211 0.92 -13.80 3.99
N LEU A 212 -0.16 -13.40 4.66
CA LEU A 212 -0.34 -13.57 6.11
C LEU A 212 -0.19 -15.02 6.59
N PRO A 213 -0.76 -16.04 5.91
CA PRO A 213 -0.60 -17.43 6.35
C PRO A 213 0.85 -17.92 6.30
N MET A 214 1.66 -17.35 5.41
CA MET A 214 3.06 -17.72 5.21
C MET A 214 4.00 -17.07 6.23
N ILE A 215 3.55 -16.04 6.97
CA ILE A 215 4.39 -15.37 7.98
C ILE A 215 4.14 -15.88 9.40
N TYR A 216 2.96 -16.47 9.66
CA TYR A 216 2.56 -16.97 10.96
C TYR A 216 2.65 -18.49 11.05
N THR A 217 3.72 -19.05 10.48
CA THR A 217 4.03 -20.49 10.56
C THR A 217 4.60 -20.84 11.94
N PRO A 218 4.66 -22.14 12.31
CA PRO A 218 5.20 -22.55 13.61
C PRO A 218 6.66 -22.16 13.83
N THR A 219 7.47 -22.11 12.77
CA THR A 219 8.90 -21.77 12.84
C THR A 219 9.18 -20.30 12.59
N GLY A 220 8.36 -19.62 11.79
CA GLY A 220 8.58 -18.22 11.39
C GLY A 220 9.84 -18.03 10.52
N GLU A 221 10.33 -19.10 9.89
CA GLU A 221 11.57 -19.09 9.12
C GLU A 221 11.32 -18.80 7.63
N PHE A 222 12.13 -17.89 7.07
CA PHE A 222 12.15 -17.58 5.64
C PHE A 222 13.47 -18.01 5.00
N PHE A 223 13.36 -18.53 3.80
CA PHE A 223 14.47 -18.95 2.95
C PHE A 223 14.42 -18.15 1.67
N PHE A 224 15.60 -17.77 1.17
CA PHE A 224 15.74 -16.95 -0.02
C PHE A 224 16.59 -17.69 -1.03
N ARG A 225 16.18 -17.67 -2.29
CA ARG A 225 17.00 -18.18 -3.40
C ARG A 225 16.85 -17.31 -4.64
N PRO A 226 17.88 -17.22 -5.49
CA PRO A 226 17.73 -16.77 -6.86
C PRO A 226 16.54 -17.42 -7.58
N ALA A 227 15.73 -16.63 -8.28
CA ALA A 227 14.64 -17.21 -9.06
C ALA A 227 15.18 -18.05 -10.23
N GLY A 228 14.65 -19.26 -10.40
CA GLY A 228 15.04 -20.18 -11.47
C GLY A 228 16.33 -20.98 -11.23
N ASP A 229 16.91 -20.93 -10.04
CA ASP A 229 18.07 -21.75 -9.66
C ASP A 229 17.60 -23.16 -9.25
N GLN A 230 18.21 -24.20 -9.84
CA GLN A 230 17.88 -25.61 -9.63
C GLN A 230 18.81 -26.27 -8.61
#